data_AF-A0A498QD95-F1
#
_entry.id   AF-A0A498QD95-F1
#
_cell.length_a   1.000
_cell.length_b   1.000
_cell.length_c   1.000
_cell.angle_alpha   90.00
_cell.angle_beta   90.00
_cell.angle_gamma   90.00
#
_symmetry.space_group_name_H-M   'P 1'
#
loop_
_entity.id
_entity.type
_entity.pdbx_description
1 polymer ?
#
loop_
_entity_poly.entity_id
_entity_poly.type
_entity_poly.pdbx_seq_one_letter_code
_entity_poly.pdbx_strand_id
1 'polypeptide(L)'
;MTDHWQYLLVLAACLAITAPLEFFGNGIYRQPLRLLKAVLPVAAVFLVWDEIAVAAGIWTYDARYISGLSVPFRVPVEEVLFFVVIPICALLTYNAVSTILDRRSRR
;
A
#
# COMPACT_ATOMS: atom_id res chain seq x y z
N MET A 1 -1.86 -6.07 -24.84
CA MET A 1 -1.58 -7.23 -23.97
C MET A 1 -1.75 -6.73 -22.54
N THR A 2 -2.78 -7.19 -21.82
CA THR A 2 -2.87 -7.12 -20.34
C THR A 2 -2.54 -5.79 -19.63
N ASP A 3 -2.79 -4.63 -20.24
CA ASP A 3 -2.55 -3.32 -19.58
C ASP A 3 -3.38 -3.15 -18.30
N HIS A 4 -4.58 -3.73 -18.28
CA HIS A 4 -5.52 -3.75 -17.15
C HIS A 4 -4.98 -4.40 -15.87
N TRP A 5 -3.90 -5.19 -15.95
CA TRP A 5 -3.32 -5.88 -14.79
C TRP A 5 -2.03 -5.21 -14.30
N GLN A 6 -1.52 -4.20 -15.01
CA GLN A 6 -0.22 -3.60 -14.70
C GLN A 6 -0.19 -3.01 -13.29
N TYR A 7 -1.26 -2.32 -12.88
CA TYR A 7 -1.31 -1.74 -11.54
C TYR A 7 -1.26 -2.84 -10.47
N LEU A 8 -2.10 -3.87 -10.59
CA LEU A 8 -2.08 -5.01 -9.67
C LEU A 8 -0.73 -5.73 -9.64
N LEU A 9 -0.08 -5.91 -10.80
CA LEU A 9 1.25 -6.51 -10.90
C LEU A 9 2.31 -5.67 -10.21
N VAL A 10 2.26 -4.34 -10.34
CA VAL A 10 3.17 -3.42 -9.65
C VAL A 10 2.98 -3.51 -8.14
N LEU A 11 1.73 -3.49 -7.66
CA LEU A 11 1.44 -3.65 -6.22
C LEU A 11 1.94 -4.99 -5.68
N ALA A 12 1.70 -6.09 -6.42
CA ALA A 12 2.20 -7.41 -6.08
C ALA A 12 3.73 -7.45 -6.06
N ALA A 13 4.39 -6.82 -7.04
CA ALA A 13 5.85 -6.72 -7.08
C ALA A 13 6.40 -5.92 -5.89
N CYS A 14 5.78 -4.80 -5.51
CA CYS A 14 6.14 -4.04 -4.33
C CYS A 14 6.07 -4.90 -3.05
N LEU A 15 4.99 -5.68 -2.88
CA LEU A 15 4.88 -6.61 -1.76
C LEU A 15 5.94 -7.71 -1.83
N ALA A 16 6.16 -8.31 -3.00
CA ALA A 16 7.11 -9.41 -3.15
C ALA A 16 8.55 -8.98 -2.84
N ILE A 17 8.93 -7.76 -3.26
CA ILE A 17 10.25 -7.18 -3.00
C ILE A 17 10.41 -6.80 -1.52
N THR A 18 9.37 -6.27 -0.87
CA THR A 18 9.45 -5.82 0.53
C THR A 18 9.17 -6.94 1.55
N ALA A 19 8.50 -8.02 1.17
CA ALA A 19 8.17 -9.13 2.07
C ALA A 19 9.40 -9.75 2.77
N PRO A 20 10.56 -9.97 2.11
CA PRO A 20 11.77 -10.44 2.79
C PRO A 20 12.28 -9.50 3.89
N LEU A 21 11.93 -8.21 3.87
CA LEU A 21 12.32 -7.27 4.92
C LEU A 21 11.68 -7.59 6.28
N GLU A 22 10.59 -8.36 6.28
CA GLU A 22 9.92 -8.85 7.50
C GLU A 22 10.88 -9.64 8.40
N PHE A 23 11.88 -10.32 7.84
CA PHE A 23 12.86 -11.09 8.60
C PHE A 23 13.83 -10.21 9.42
N PHE A 24 13.84 -8.89 9.20
CA PHE A 24 14.67 -7.94 9.93
C PHE A 24 13.85 -7.25 11.02
N GLY A 25 13.97 -7.71 12.26
CA GLY A 25 13.40 -7.05 13.45
C GLY A 25 12.20 -7.78 14.05
N ASN A 26 11.24 -7.02 14.59
CA ASN A 26 10.10 -7.57 15.32
C ASN A 26 8.97 -8.09 14.42
N GLY A 27 9.03 -7.78 13.11
CA GLY A 27 8.04 -8.20 12.12
C GLY A 27 6.74 -7.39 12.17
N ILE A 28 6.33 -6.85 11.02
CA ILE A 28 5.09 -6.10 10.81
C ILE A 28 3.92 -7.07 10.60
N TYR A 29 4.09 -8.11 9.78
CA TYR A 29 3.07 -9.12 9.52
C TYR A 29 2.74 -9.96 10.76
N ARG A 30 3.68 -10.04 11.71
CA ARG A 30 3.47 -10.70 13.01
C ARG A 30 2.53 -9.92 13.95
N GLN A 31 2.17 -8.67 13.60
CA GLN A 31 1.37 -7.78 14.44
C GLN A 31 0.16 -7.22 13.68
N PRO A 32 -0.74 -8.07 13.16
CA PRO A 32 -1.81 -7.66 12.25
C PRO A 32 -2.75 -6.61 12.85
N LEU A 33 -3.08 -6.73 14.14
CA LEU A 33 -3.93 -5.75 14.84
C LEU A 33 -3.31 -4.35 14.92
N ARG A 34 -1.99 -4.26 15.13
CA ARG A 34 -1.29 -2.96 15.17
C ARG A 34 -1.16 -2.38 13.76
N LEU A 35 -0.85 -3.24 12.79
CA LEU A 35 -0.81 -2.86 11.38
C LEU A 35 -2.16 -2.27 10.93
N LEU A 36 -3.26 -2.98 11.18
CA LEU A 36 -4.60 -2.51 10.81
C LEU A 36 -4.94 -1.20 11.50
N LYS A 37 -4.64 -1.04 12.80
CA LYS A 37 -4.89 0.21 13.53
C LYS A 37 -4.05 1.39 13.02
N ALA A 38 -2.85 1.13 12.48
CA ALA A 38 -2.00 2.16 11.91
C ALA A 38 -2.42 2.53 10.48
N VAL A 39 -2.77 1.54 9.66
CA VAL A 39 -3.04 1.73 8.23
C VAL A 39 -4.49 2.13 7.97
N LEU A 40 -5.48 1.47 8.58
CA LEU A 40 -6.90 1.67 8.23
C LEU A 40 -7.40 3.11 8.42
N PRO A 41 -7.11 3.82 9.54
CA PRO A 41 -7.62 5.18 9.71
C PRO A 41 -7.06 6.13 8.65
N VAL A 42 -5.77 5.98 8.34
CA VAL A 42 -5.08 6.79 7.33
C VAL A 42 -5.60 6.46 5.94
N ALA A 43 -5.68 5.18 5.60
CA ALA A 43 -6.23 4.72 4.33
C ALA A 43 -7.66 5.22 4.12
N ALA A 44 -8.52 5.19 5.14
CA ALA A 44 -9.89 5.69 5.03
C ALA A 44 -9.95 7.19 4.76
N VAL A 45 -9.17 8.00 5.47
CA VAL A 45 -9.14 9.47 5.27
C VAL A 45 -8.64 9.81 3.86
N PHE A 46 -7.55 9.18 3.42
CA PHE A 46 -6.98 9.46 2.10
C PHE A 46 -7.82 8.92 0.96
N LEU A 47 -8.48 7.76 1.14
CA LEU A 47 -9.41 7.24 0.13
C LEU A 47 -10.61 8.17 -0.06
N VAL A 48 -11.18 8.71 1.03
CA VAL A 48 -12.26 9.70 0.92
C VAL A 48 -11.77 10.97 0.24
N TRP A 49 -10.57 11.44 0.58
CA TRP A 49 -9.97 12.60 -0.07
C TRP A 49 -9.71 12.37 -1.57
N ASP A 50 -9.25 11.18 -1.92
CA ASP A 50 -8.99 10.77 -3.30
C ASP A 50 -10.27 10.82 -4.13
N GLU A 51 -11.35 10.23 -3.60
CA GLU A 51 -12.68 10.27 -4.23
C GLU A 51 -13.20 11.69 -4.40
N ILE A 52 -12.99 12.58 -3.43
CA ILE A 52 -13.36 13.99 -3.56
C ILE A 52 -12.58 14.64 -4.72
N ALA A 53 -11.29 14.35 -4.86
CA ALA A 53 -10.46 14.92 -5.93
C ALA A 53 -10.89 14.42 -7.31
N VAL A 54 -11.26 13.14 -7.43
CA VAL A 54 -11.79 12.56 -8.67
C VAL A 54 -13.17 13.11 -9.00
N ALA A 55 -14.06 13.21 -8.00
CA ALA A 55 -15.38 13.81 -8.17
C ALA A 55 -15.31 15.30 -8.55
N ALA A 56 -14.30 16.02 -8.06
CA ALA A 56 -14.02 17.40 -8.42
C ALA A 56 -13.36 17.56 -9.81
N GLY A 57 -13.00 16.46 -10.48
CA GLY A 57 -12.35 16.47 -11.78
C GLY A 57 -10.92 17.01 -11.74
N ILE A 58 -10.29 17.04 -10.57
CA ILE A 58 -8.87 17.43 -10.41
C ILE A 58 -7.98 16.44 -11.17
N TRP A 59 -8.36 15.16 -11.13
CA TRP A 59 -7.71 14.10 -11.88
C TRP A 59 -8.69 12.94 -12.13
N THR A 60 -8.33 12.01 -13.02
CA THR A 60 -9.19 10.89 -13.42
C THR A 60 -8.38 9.61 -13.58
N TYR A 61 -8.98 8.46 -13.25
CA TYR A 61 -8.39 7.15 -13.51
C TYR A 61 -8.39 6.83 -15.01
N ASP A 62 -7.26 6.34 -15.52
CA ASP A 62 -7.17 5.86 -16.90
C ASP A 62 -7.67 4.42 -16.98
N ALA A 63 -8.82 4.24 -17.64
CA ALA A 63 -9.53 2.96 -17.78
C ALA A 63 -8.68 1.84 -18.41
N ARG A 64 -7.56 2.18 -19.07
CA ARG A 64 -6.66 1.21 -19.70
C ARG A 64 -5.81 0.42 -18.71
N TYR A 65 -5.56 0.97 -17.52
CA TYR A 65 -4.64 0.39 -16.52
C TYR A 65 -5.34 -0.21 -15.30
N ILE A 66 -6.65 -0.01 -15.18
CA ILE A 66 -7.49 -0.59 -14.13
C ILE A 66 -8.23 -1.82 -14.65
N SER A 67 -8.47 -2.80 -13.77
CA SER A 67 -9.13 -4.06 -14.11
C SER A 67 -10.62 -3.91 -14.44
N GLY A 68 -11.21 -2.74 -14.17
CA GLY A 68 -12.64 -2.48 -14.33
C GLY A 68 -13.49 -2.99 -13.15
N LEU A 69 -12.87 -3.61 -12.14
CA LEU A 69 -13.52 -3.90 -10.86
C LEU A 69 -13.55 -2.64 -10.01
N SER A 70 -14.76 -2.14 -9.77
CA SER A 70 -14.98 -0.99 -8.90
C SER A 70 -15.72 -1.41 -7.62
N VAL A 71 -15.27 -0.88 -6.49
CA VAL A 71 -15.99 -0.94 -5.21
C VAL A 71 -17.12 0.12 -5.20
N PRO A 72 -18.03 0.14 -4.19
CA PRO A 72 -19.04 1.18 -4.07
C PRO A 72 -18.42 2.58 -4.25
N PHE A 73 -19.16 3.50 -4.87
CA PHE A 73 -18.70 4.84 -5.26
C PHE A 73 -17.79 4.93 -6.50
N ARG A 74 -17.61 3.84 -7.27
CA ARG A 74 -16.81 3.79 -8.52
C ARG A 74 -15.30 3.86 -8.29
N VAL A 75 -14.84 3.61 -7.07
CA VAL A 75 -13.42 3.52 -6.73
C VAL A 75 -12.83 2.25 -7.36
N PRO A 76 -11.73 2.31 -8.11
CA PRO A 76 -11.03 1.10 -8.57
C PRO A 76 -10.51 0.28 -7.38
N VAL A 77 -10.58 -1.05 -7.46
CA VAL A 77 -10.04 -1.94 -6.42
C VAL A 77 -8.54 -1.71 -6.21
N GLU A 78 -7.84 -1.37 -7.28
CA GLU A 78 -6.40 -1.07 -7.28
C GLU A 78 -6.05 0.11 -6.37
N GLU A 79 -6.91 1.13 -6.27
CA GLU A 79 -6.69 2.29 -5.40
C GLU A 79 -6.85 1.89 -3.93
N VAL A 80 -7.87 1.11 -3.61
CA VAL A 80 -8.02 0.56 -2.25
C VAL A 80 -6.79 -0.26 -1.86
N LEU A 81 -6.31 -1.09 -2.77
CA LEU A 81 -5.09 -1.86 -2.56
C LEU A 81 -3.87 -0.96 -2.42
N PHE A 82 -3.75 0.11 -3.20
CA PHE A 82 -2.65 1.06 -3.09
C PHE A 82 -2.56 1.68 -1.69
N PHE A 83 -3.67 2.17 -1.14
CA PHE A 83 -3.72 2.74 0.22
C PHE A 83 -3.46 1.74 1.34
N VAL A 84 -3.43 0.44 1.05
CA VAL A 84 -3.08 -0.61 2.02
C VAL A 84 -1.64 -1.10 1.79
N VAL A 85 -1.32 -1.46 0.56
CA VAL A 85 -0.05 -2.08 0.16
C VAL A 85 1.11 -1.12 0.34
N ILE A 86 0.99 0.12 -0.11
CA ILE A 86 2.11 1.07 -0.06
C ILE A 86 2.50 1.41 1.39
N PRO A 87 1.56 1.70 2.31
CA PRO A 87 1.90 1.85 3.72
C PRO A 87 2.53 0.60 4.35
N ILE A 88 2.09 -0.61 3.97
CA ILE A 88 2.72 -1.86 4.44
C ILE A 88 4.18 -1.93 3.98
N CYS A 89 4.45 -1.70 2.70
CA CYS A 89 5.79 -1.67 2.13
C CYS A 89 6.69 -0.64 2.86
N ALA A 90 6.16 0.53 3.17
CA ALA A 90 6.87 1.57 3.92
C ALA A 90 7.19 1.13 5.35
N LEU A 91 6.23 0.53 6.07
CA LEU A 91 6.42 0.03 7.43
C LEU A 91 7.46 -1.11 7.49
N LEU A 92 7.42 -2.04 6.54
CA LEU A 92 8.42 -3.12 6.41
C LEU A 92 9.82 -2.55 6.24
N THR A 93 9.97 -1.58 5.33
CA THR A 93 11.24 -0.90 5.07
C THR A 93 11.73 -0.16 6.30
N TYR A 94 10.86 0.62 6.94
CA TYR A 94 11.19 1.38 8.14
C TYR A 94 11.67 0.48 9.28
N ASN A 95 10.95 -0.62 9.55
CA ASN A 95 11.31 -1.57 10.60
C ASN A 95 12.66 -2.25 10.31
N ALA A 96 12.90 -2.66 9.07
CA ALA A 96 14.17 -3.29 8.68
C ALA A 96 15.36 -2.32 8.82
N VAL A 97 15.22 -1.10 8.29
CA VAL A 97 16.27 -0.07 8.37
C VAL A 97 16.56 0.31 9.83
N SER A 98 15.52 0.54 10.63
CA SER A 98 15.67 0.86 12.06
C SER A 98 16.40 -0.26 12.81
N THR A 99 16.04 -1.52 12.56
CA THR A 99 16.70 -2.68 13.17
C THR A 99 18.19 -2.77 12.78
N ILE A 100 18.53 -2.49 11.53
CA ILE A 100 19.91 -2.53 11.03
C ILE A 100 20.74 -1.40 11.66
N LEU A 101 20.19 -0.18 11.74
CA LEU A 101 20.84 0.98 12.35
C LEU A 101 21.07 0.76 13.85
N ASP A 102 20.09 0.23 14.58
CA ASP A 102 20.23 -0.08 16.00
C ASP A 102 21.34 -1.11 16.24
N ARG A 103 21.41 -2.17 15.42
CA ARG A 103 22.49 -3.18 15.49
C ARG A 103 23.87 -2.57 15.22
N ARG A 104 23.96 -1.60 14.32
CA ARG A 104 25.22 -0.90 14.01
C ARG A 104 25.65 0.04 15.14
N SER A 105 24.71 0.72 15.79
CA SER A 105 25.02 1.64 16.90
C SER A 105 25.51 0.94 18.18
N ARG A 106 25.18 -0.35 18.35
CA ARG A 106 25.57 -1.17 19.50
C ARG A 106 26.91 -1.91 19.32
N ARG A 107 27.56 -1.79 18.15
CA ARG A 107 28.90 -2.32 17.87
C ARG A 107 29.90 -1.19 17.85
#